data_AF-A0A4Y2PNE1-F1
#
_entry.id   AF-A0A4Y2PNE1-F1
#
_cell.length_a   1.000
_cell.length_b   1.000
_cell.length_c   1.000
_cell.angle_alpha   90.00
_cell.angle_beta   90.00
_cell.angle_gamma   90.00
#
_symmetry.space_group_name_H-M   'P 1'
#
loop_
_entity.id
_entity.type
_entity.pdbx_description
1 polymer ?
#
loop_
_entity_poly.entity_id
_entity_poly.type
_entity_poly.pdbx_seq_one_letter_code
_entity_poly.pdbx_strand_id
1 'polypeptide(L)'
;MIIIFKAMDPEIAALNRLRGALRQSVTKLENYMKQGASEDKVVLETKLTKMNNIQKKLFQLQKRYYELPPEADVTETDDAIENTEEMEVSLKYLIYKHSMSSKLNIEENKTEKLLSVKLPDISLPQFSGEYEELVTLNLSLLV
;
A
#
# COMPACT_ATOMS: atom_id res chain seq x y z
N MET A 1 -52.17 10.72 12.40
CA MET A 1 -50.92 9.99 12.10
C MET A 1 -49.78 10.99 12.17
N ILE A 2 -49.07 11.05 13.30
CA ILE A 2 -47.93 11.96 13.49
C ILE A 2 -46.70 11.19 13.06
N ILE A 3 -46.11 11.59 11.94
CA ILE A 3 -44.80 11.08 11.51
C ILE A 3 -43.77 11.79 12.40
N ILE A 4 -43.27 11.10 13.43
CA ILE A 4 -42.16 11.58 14.24
C ILE A 4 -40.90 11.40 13.38
N PHE A 5 -40.39 12.49 12.80
CA PHE A 5 -39.06 12.50 12.23
C PHE A 5 -38.07 12.30 13.39
N LYS A 6 -37.52 11.09 13.52
CA LYS A 6 -36.38 10.86 14.42
C LYS A 6 -35.24 11.71 13.87
N ALA A 7 -34.92 12.80 14.57
CA ALA A 7 -33.85 13.70 14.18
C ALA A 7 -32.54 12.90 14.08
N MET A 8 -31.81 13.07 12.98
CA MET A 8 -30.51 12.44 12.80
C MET A 8 -29.56 12.98 13.87
N ASP A 9 -28.86 12.07 14.54
CA ASP A 9 -27.90 12.43 15.58
C ASP A 9 -26.86 13.43 15.01
N PRO A 10 -26.65 14.59 15.66
CA PRO A 10 -25.67 15.58 15.22
C PRO A 10 -24.25 15.01 15.09
N GLU A 11 -23.90 13.98 15.87
CA GLU A 11 -22.62 13.27 15.77
C GLU A 11 -22.52 12.48 14.46
N ILE A 12 -23.54 11.68 14.14
CA ILE A 12 -23.60 10.93 12.87
C ILE A 12 -23.53 11.90 11.68
N ALA A 13 -24.22 13.04 11.77
CA ALA A 13 -24.17 14.07 10.73
C ALA A 13 -22.77 14.71 10.59
N ALA A 14 -22.02 14.88 11.69
CA ALA A 14 -20.66 15.38 11.64
C ALA A 14 -19.69 14.35 11.04
N LEU A 15 -19.82 13.08 11.40
CA LEU A 15 -19.02 11.98 10.85
C LEU A 15 -19.26 11.82 9.35
N ASN A 16 -20.51 11.87 8.87
CA ASN A 16 -20.83 11.79 7.45
C ASN A 16 -20.24 12.97 6.65
N ARG A 17 -20.21 14.18 7.21
CA ARG A 17 -19.55 15.33 6.57
C ARG A 17 -18.05 15.11 6.46
N LEU A 18 -17.42 14.58 7.51
CA LEU A 18 -16.00 14.24 7.50
C LEU A 18 -15.71 13.14 6.46
N ARG A 19 -16.54 12.10 6.40
CA ARG A 19 -16.48 11.04 5.39
C ARG A 19 -16.50 11.60 3.97
N GLY A 20 -17.47 12.47 3.68
CA GLY A 20 -17.57 13.14 2.38
C GLY A 20 -16.32 13.97 2.03
N ALA A 21 -15.78 14.71 2.99
CA ALA A 21 -14.56 15.51 2.78
C ALA A 21 -13.32 14.65 2.52
N LEU A 22 -13.19 13.52 3.24
CA LEU A 22 -12.11 12.56 3.02
C LEU A 22 -12.24 11.87 1.66
N ARG A 23 -13.45 11.44 1.27
CA ARG A 23 -13.74 10.86 -0.04
C ARG A 23 -13.33 11.80 -1.18
N GLN A 24 -13.69 13.08 -1.10
CA GLN A 24 -13.26 14.07 -2.10
C GLN A 24 -11.73 14.20 -2.18
N SER A 25 -11.05 14.12 -1.03
CA SER A 25 -9.58 14.18 -0.98
C SER A 25 -8.94 12.95 -1.62
N VAL A 26 -9.50 11.76 -1.38
CA VAL A 26 -9.12 10.49 -2.03
C VAL A 26 -9.28 10.61 -3.54
N THR A 27 -10.48 10.97 -4.03
CA THR A 27 -10.76 11.11 -5.46
C THR A 27 -9.84 12.11 -6.16
N LYS A 28 -9.49 13.22 -5.49
CA LYS A 28 -8.53 14.19 -6.03
C LYS A 28 -7.14 13.57 -6.22
N LEU A 29 -6.73 12.69 -5.30
CA LEU A 29 -5.44 12.03 -5.35
C LEU A 29 -5.42 10.88 -6.37
N GLU A 30 -6.50 10.10 -6.47
CA GLU A 30 -6.69 9.08 -7.49
C GLU A 30 -6.62 9.67 -8.90
N ASN A 31 -7.36 10.75 -9.15
CA ASN A 31 -7.39 11.41 -10.45
C ASN A 31 -6.00 11.92 -10.84
N TYR A 32 -5.26 12.43 -9.86
CA TYR A 32 -3.87 12.82 -10.07
C TYR A 32 -3.01 11.62 -10.50
N MET A 33 -3.13 10.46 -9.85
CA MET A 33 -2.35 9.28 -10.27
C MET A 33 -2.72 8.80 -11.68
N LYS A 34 -4.00 8.86 -12.04
CA LYS A 34 -4.50 8.48 -13.37
C LYS A 34 -3.99 9.39 -14.49
N GLN A 35 -3.64 10.63 -14.18
CA GLN A 35 -3.12 11.59 -15.16
C GLN A 35 -1.70 11.24 -15.65
N GLY A 36 -0.98 10.31 -15.00
CA GLY A 36 0.26 9.73 -15.53
C GLY A 36 1.40 10.74 -15.71
N ALA A 37 1.35 11.89 -15.03
CA ALA A 37 2.38 12.92 -15.15
C ALA A 37 3.72 12.41 -14.60
N SER A 38 4.79 12.60 -15.38
CA SER A 38 6.17 12.38 -14.93
C SER A 38 6.55 13.48 -13.95
N GLU A 39 6.21 13.30 -12.67
CA GLU A 39 6.40 14.32 -11.64
C GLU A 39 7.71 14.16 -10.87
N ASP A 40 8.24 15.30 -10.42
CA ASP A 40 9.43 15.35 -9.57
C ASP A 40 9.22 14.58 -8.26
N LYS A 41 10.31 13.97 -7.76
CA LYS A 41 10.33 13.22 -6.49
C LYS A 41 9.71 13.98 -5.32
N VAL A 42 9.99 15.28 -5.20
CA VAL A 42 9.47 16.12 -4.10
C VAL A 42 7.95 16.22 -4.15
N VAL A 43 7.36 16.29 -5.35
CA VAL A 43 5.91 16.33 -5.50
C VAL A 43 5.32 14.99 -5.10
N LEU A 44 5.88 13.88 -5.58
CA LEU A 44 5.45 12.53 -5.20
C LEU A 44 5.51 12.29 -3.68
N GLU A 45 6.58 12.72 -3.00
CA GLU A 45 6.72 12.63 -1.54
C GLU A 45 5.66 13.47 -0.80
N THR A 46 5.35 14.66 -1.34
CA THR A 46 4.29 15.51 -0.81
C THR A 46 2.91 14.85 -0.95
N LYS A 47 2.66 14.16 -2.06
CA LYS A 47 1.43 13.38 -2.27
C LYS A 47 1.35 12.19 -1.32
N LEU A 48 2.44 11.46 -1.13
CA LEU A 48 2.51 10.36 -0.16
C LEU A 48 2.21 10.83 1.26
N THR A 49 2.77 11.97 1.66
CA THR A 49 2.49 12.59 2.98
C THR A 49 1.00 12.92 3.13
N LYS A 50 0.37 13.46 2.08
CA LYS A 50 -1.08 13.73 2.09
C LYS A 50 -1.87 12.43 2.21
N MET A 51 -1.48 11.38 1.51
CA MET A 51 -2.11 10.07 1.58
C MET A 51 -2.09 9.51 3.01
N ASN A 52 -0.91 9.47 3.62
CA ASN A 52 -0.73 8.95 4.98
C ASN A 52 -1.61 9.71 6.00
N ASN A 53 -1.79 11.01 5.80
CA ASN A 53 -2.69 11.82 6.64
C ASN A 53 -4.17 11.50 6.39
N ILE A 54 -4.57 11.17 5.16
CA ILE A 54 -5.94 10.74 4.83
C ILE A 54 -6.23 9.38 5.47
N GLN A 55 -5.35 8.38 5.28
CA GLN A 55 -5.48 7.05 5.90
C GLN A 55 -5.64 7.16 7.42
N LYS A 56 -4.78 7.92 8.11
CA LYS A 56 -4.89 8.13 9.56
C LYS A 56 -6.26 8.68 9.98
N LYS A 57 -6.83 9.60 9.19
CA LYS A 57 -8.17 10.16 9.45
C LYS A 57 -9.28 9.16 9.13
N LEU A 58 -9.15 8.35 8.08
CA LEU A 58 -10.10 7.28 7.75
C LEU A 58 -10.14 6.22 8.85
N PHE A 59 -9.00 5.75 9.36
CA PHE A 59 -8.96 4.82 10.50
C PHE A 59 -9.60 5.41 11.78
N GLN A 60 -9.35 6.69 12.07
CA GLN A 60 -10.01 7.36 13.20
C GLN A 60 -11.53 7.48 13.01
N LEU A 61 -11.96 7.78 11.78
CA LEU A 61 -13.37 7.86 11.42
C LEU A 61 -14.05 6.48 11.55
N GLN A 62 -13.43 5.44 11.00
CA GLN A 62 -13.88 4.05 11.08
C GLN A 62 -14.06 3.61 12.54
N LYS A 63 -13.05 3.87 13.39
CA LYS A 63 -13.13 3.59 14.83
C LYS A 63 -14.34 4.24 15.49
N ARG A 64 -14.61 5.51 15.18
CA ARG A 64 -15.77 6.23 15.73
C ARG A 64 -17.09 5.67 15.24
N TYR A 65 -17.18 5.21 14.00
CA TYR A 65 -18.39 4.54 13.54
C TYR A 65 -18.63 3.19 14.24
N TYR A 66 -17.59 2.44 14.59
CA TYR A 66 -17.76 1.21 15.39
C TYR A 66 -18.19 1.46 16.84
N GLU A 67 -18.02 2.68 17.35
CA GLU A 67 -18.54 3.10 18.66
C GLU A 67 -20.03 3.53 18.59
N LEU A 68 -20.59 3.67 17.38
CA LEU A 68 -21.99 4.01 17.14
C LEU A 68 -22.89 2.74 17.07
N PRO A 69 -24.21 2.89 17.31
CA PRO A 69 -25.13 1.79 17.15
C PRO A 69 -25.19 1.32 15.67
N PRO A 70 -25.57 0.04 15.42
CA PRO A 70 -25.37 -0.65 14.15
C PRO A 70 -26.13 -0.08 12.95
N GLU A 71 -26.93 0.97 13.12
CA GLU A 71 -27.52 1.71 11.99
C GLU A 71 -26.49 2.54 11.20
N ALA A 72 -25.26 2.68 11.71
CA ALA A 72 -24.18 3.38 11.05
C ALA A 72 -23.48 2.49 10.00
N ASP A 73 -23.60 2.86 8.72
CA ASP A 73 -22.91 2.18 7.62
C ASP A 73 -21.42 2.59 7.55
N VAL A 74 -20.54 1.61 7.77
CA VAL A 74 -19.07 1.73 7.70
C VAL A 74 -18.47 1.32 6.36
N THR A 75 -19.21 0.63 5.49
CA THR A 75 -18.68 -0.01 4.27
C THR A 75 -17.98 0.99 3.35
N GLU A 76 -18.56 2.18 3.16
CA GLU A 76 -17.95 3.26 2.37
C GLU A 76 -16.58 3.71 2.94
N THR A 77 -16.38 3.62 4.25
CA THR A 77 -15.09 3.98 4.88
C THR A 77 -14.06 2.86 4.68
N ASP A 78 -14.48 1.61 4.75
CA ASP A 78 -13.62 0.43 4.54
C ASP A 78 -13.10 0.37 3.10
N ASP A 79 -13.98 0.54 2.12
CA ASP A 79 -13.61 0.62 0.69
C ASP A 79 -12.63 1.78 0.44
N ALA A 80 -12.83 2.91 1.12
CA ALA A 80 -11.93 4.06 0.99
C ALA A 80 -10.55 3.78 1.60
N ILE A 81 -10.46 2.98 2.68
CA ILE A 81 -9.19 2.57 3.27
C ILE A 81 -8.43 1.67 2.30
N GLU A 82 -9.07 0.61 1.79
CA GLU A 82 -8.44 -0.32 0.82
C GLU A 82 -7.87 0.41 -0.40
N ASN A 83 -8.67 1.30 -1.01
CA ASN A 83 -8.23 2.11 -2.14
C ASN A 83 -7.01 3.00 -1.80
N THR A 84 -6.97 3.57 -0.60
CA THR A 84 -5.81 4.36 -0.17
C THR A 84 -4.54 3.54 0.02
N GLU A 85 -4.64 2.26 0.38
CA GLU A 85 -3.49 1.35 0.48
C GLU A 85 -2.88 1.05 -0.90
N GLU A 86 -3.69 0.75 -1.91
CA GLU A 86 -3.21 0.52 -3.28
C GLU A 86 -2.48 1.74 -3.86
N MET A 87 -3.06 2.92 -3.63
CA MET A 87 -2.46 4.18 -4.05
C MET A 87 -1.15 4.49 -3.31
N GLU A 88 -1.05 4.17 -2.01
CA GLU A 88 0.18 4.35 -1.25
C GLU A 88 1.33 3.50 -1.82
N VAL A 89 1.05 2.23 -2.14
CA VAL A 89 2.00 1.33 -2.81
C VAL A 89 2.45 1.90 -4.15
N SER A 90 1.51 2.41 -4.94
CA SER A 90 1.78 3.03 -6.24
C SER A 90 2.70 4.26 -6.12
N LEU A 91 2.43 5.14 -5.15
CA LEU A 91 3.27 6.32 -4.90
C LEU A 91 4.68 5.94 -4.44
N LYS A 92 4.81 4.97 -3.52
CA LYS A 92 6.12 4.46 -3.08
C LYS A 92 6.92 3.88 -4.23
N TYR A 93 6.26 3.12 -5.11
CA TYR A 93 6.89 2.56 -6.31
C TYR A 93 7.40 3.67 -7.25
N LEU A 94 6.60 4.71 -7.51
CA LEU A 94 7.01 5.83 -8.35
C LEU A 94 8.23 6.58 -7.78
N ILE A 95 8.25 6.83 -6.47
CA ILE A 95 9.38 7.47 -5.78
C ILE A 95 10.64 6.59 -5.88
N TYR A 96 10.50 5.29 -5.69
CA TYR A 96 11.60 4.34 -5.81
C TYR A 96 12.16 4.34 -7.24
N LYS A 97 11.29 4.24 -8.25
CA LYS A 97 11.68 4.29 -9.67
C LYS A 97 12.46 5.55 -10.00
N HIS A 98 11.97 6.72 -9.57
CA HIS A 98 12.65 8.00 -9.77
C HIS A 98 14.04 8.02 -9.12
N SER A 99 14.21 7.37 -7.96
CA SER A 99 15.50 7.30 -7.25
C SER A 99 16.53 6.39 -7.94
N MET A 100 16.08 5.43 -8.75
CA MET A 100 16.95 4.54 -9.53
C MET A 100 17.34 5.16 -10.88
N SER A 101 16.42 5.86 -11.55
CA SER A 101 16.71 6.55 -12.81
C SER A 101 17.82 7.61 -12.67
N SER A 102 17.93 8.29 -11.52
CA SER A 102 19.02 9.25 -11.26
C SER A 102 20.40 8.60 -11.07
N LYS A 103 20.49 7.29 -10.81
CA LYS A 103 21.76 6.58 -10.58
C LYS A 103 22.34 5.94 -11.85
N LEU A 104 21.58 5.89 -12.94
CA LEU A 104 21.97 5.22 -14.19
C LEU A 104 22.50 6.18 -15.28
N ASN A 105 22.68 7.47 -14.99
CA ASN A 105 23.49 8.37 -15.84
C ASN A 105 25.00 8.08 -15.65
N ILE A 106 25.39 6.81 -15.68
CA ILE A 106 26.78 6.43 -15.95
C ILE A 106 26.91 6.58 -17.45
N GLU A 107 27.56 7.66 -17.84
CA GLU A 107 28.07 7.91 -19.19
C GLU A 107 28.51 6.58 -19.82
N GLU A 108 27.88 6.18 -20.93
CA GLU A 108 28.37 5.12 -21.81
C GLU A 108 29.72 5.58 -22.39
N ASN A 109 30.76 5.59 -21.55
CA ASN A 109 32.11 5.74 -22.01
C ASN A 109 32.40 4.46 -22.80
N LYS A 110 32.55 4.66 -24.10
CA LYS A 110 33.00 3.64 -25.03
C LYS A 110 34.35 3.14 -24.53
N THR A 111 34.50 1.82 -24.59
CA THR A 111 35.79 1.11 -24.61
C THR A 111 36.38 0.72 -23.24
N GLU A 112 35.66 -0.10 -22.48
CA GLU A 112 36.34 -1.06 -21.60
C GLU A 112 36.32 -2.44 -22.25
N LYS A 113 37.49 -2.78 -22.80
CA LYS A 113 37.86 -4.09 -23.32
C LYS A 113 37.55 -5.14 -22.25
N LEU A 114 36.42 -5.83 -22.38
CA LEU A 114 36.04 -6.95 -21.52
C LEU A 114 37.20 -7.94 -21.52
N LEU A 115 37.96 -7.96 -20.42
CA LEU A 115 38.91 -9.02 -20.14
C LEU A 115 38.06 -10.28 -20.04
N SER A 116 38.15 -11.14 -21.06
CA SER A 116 37.54 -12.46 -21.07
C SER A 116 38.22 -13.32 -20.01
N VAL A 117 37.88 -13.11 -18.75
CA VAL A 117 38.25 -13.99 -17.65
C VAL A 117 37.40 -15.24 -17.81
N LYS A 118 38.01 -16.33 -18.25
CA LYS A 118 37.35 -17.63 -18.26
C LYS A 118 37.13 -18.06 -16.81
N LEU A 119 35.90 -18.43 -16.48
CA LEU A 119 35.58 -19.03 -15.19
C LEU A 119 36.27 -20.39 -15.07
N PRO A 120 36.74 -20.79 -13.87
CA PRO A 120 37.22 -22.14 -13.65
C PRO A 120 36.10 -23.15 -13.89
N ASP A 121 36.43 -24.25 -14.54
CA ASP A 121 35.48 -25.32 -14.81
C ASP A 121 35.18 -26.05 -13.49
N ILE A 122 33.95 -25.96 -13.00
CA ILE A 122 33.50 -26.63 -11.78
C ILE A 122 32.49 -27.71 -12.13
N SER A 123 32.80 -28.96 -11.79
CA SER A 123 31.85 -30.07 -11.94
C SER A 123 30.69 -29.90 -10.96
N LEU A 124 29.47 -30.06 -11.45
CA LEU A 124 28.29 -30.11 -10.59
C LEU A 124 28.39 -31.32 -9.65
N PRO A 125 27.98 -31.20 -8.37
CA PRO A 125 27.88 -32.35 -7.49
C PRO A 125 26.90 -33.36 -8.09
N GLN A 126 27.28 -34.63 -8.10
CA GLN A 126 26.34 -35.70 -8.44
C GLN A 126 25.40 -35.91 -7.27
N PHE A 127 24.13 -35.62 -7.49
CA PHE A 127 23.08 -35.89 -6.53
C PHE A 127 22.82 -37.40 -6.46
N SER A 128 23.07 -38.01 -5.31
CA SER A 128 22.94 -39.47 -5.10
C SER A 128 21.52 -39.94 -4.81
N GLY A 129 20.53 -39.05 -4.68
CA GLY A 129 19.12 -39.43 -4.47
C GLY A 129 18.76 -39.83 -3.03
N GLU A 130 19.74 -40.05 -2.17
CA GLU A 130 19.51 -40.45 -0.78
C GLU A 130 19.10 -39.22 0.05
N TYR A 131 17.86 -39.22 0.54
CA TYR A 131 17.40 -38.29 1.56
C TYR A 131 17.29 -39.06 2.88
N GLU A 132 17.85 -38.51 3.96
CA GLU A 132 17.59 -39.02 5.31
C GLU A 132 16.10 -38.79 5.62
N GLU A 133 15.35 -39.88 5.86
CA GLU A 133 13.96 -39.82 6.28
C GLU A 133 13.88 -39.16 7.66
N LEU A 134 13.32 -37.95 7.73
CA LEU A 134 13.17 -37.25 9.01
C LEU A 134 12.20 -38.06 9.90
N VAL A 135 12.75 -38.69 10.94
CA VAL A 135 11.99 -39.43 11.95
C VAL A 135 10.90 -38.52 12.52
N THR A 136 9.64 -38.89 12.28
CA THR A 136 8.45 -38.23 12.81
C THR A 136 8.56 -38.01 14.31
N LEU A 137 8.63 -36.74 14.74
CA LEU A 137 8.47 -36.37 16.15
C LEU A 137 7.02 -36.66 16.57
N ASN A 138 6.86 -37.58 17.50
CA ASN A 138 5.58 -38.04 18.02
C ASN A 138 4.87 -36.89 18.77
N LEU A 139 3.76 -36.40 18.22
CA LEU A 139 2.96 -35.28 18.73
C LEU A 139 2.16 -35.59 20.03
N SER A 140 2.49 -36.67 20.74
CA SER A 140 1.74 -37.12 21.93
C SER A 140 2.25 -36.56 23.27
N LEU A 141 3.15 -35.57 23.26
CA LEU A 141 3.64 -34.90 24.48
C LEU A 141 3.09 -33.49 24.73
N LEU A 142 2.05 -33.07 23.99
CA LEU A 142 1.30 -31.85 24.32
C LEU A 142 -0.03 -32.24 24.97
N VAL A 143 0.05 -32.58 26.26
CA VAL A 143 -1.10 -32.58 27.19
C VAL A 143 -1.32 -31.16 27.69
#